data_AF-A0A328FJJ8-F1
#
_entry.id   AF-A0A328FJJ8-F1
#
_cell.length_a   1.000
_cell.length_b   1.000
_cell.length_c   1.000
_cell.angle_alpha   90.00
_cell.angle_beta   90.00
_cell.angle_gamma   90.00
#
_symmetry.space_group_name_H-M   'P 1'
#
loop_
_entity.id
_entity.type
_entity.pdbx_description
1 polymer ?
#
loop_
_entity_poly.entity_id
_entity_poly.type
_entity_poly.pdbx_seq_one_letter_code
_entity_poly.pdbx_strand_id
1 'polypeptide(L)'
;MSESKIKPNDFSLDSLKGMQSVRATFTLPRHAINLISTVANQLGVKQKSIFDHLIENKDIIDQIADEAKAYEPEKKQRKQKTFVLSRNCLSTLDTFARKYKLSRDVLLELSIRQLDPVITQEKQRHENRKILLEQMRDFRKRGSNFLNRARGLAGRDDETVQKIESFFSQYDKTMDELEGIIEKGKSVEQFPSAGEQQMFA
;
A
#
# COMPACT_ATOMS: atom_id res chain seq x y z
N MET A 1 -41.71 5.18 1.02
CA MET A 1 -41.03 3.89 0.89
C MET A 1 -40.15 3.97 -0.35
N SER A 2 -38.85 4.20 -0.15
CA SER A 2 -37.88 4.39 -1.22
C SER A 2 -37.34 3.03 -1.68
N GLU A 3 -37.83 2.56 -2.83
CA GLU A 3 -37.30 1.37 -3.49
C GLU A 3 -35.87 1.63 -3.97
N SER A 4 -34.93 0.85 -3.45
CA SER A 4 -33.55 0.78 -3.90
C SER A 4 -33.50 0.19 -5.32
N LYS A 5 -33.25 1.04 -6.33
CA LYS A 5 -32.97 0.61 -7.71
C LYS A 5 -31.55 0.05 -7.82
N ILE A 6 -31.36 -1.22 -7.47
CA ILE A 6 -30.19 -1.98 -7.92
C ILE A 6 -30.45 -2.35 -9.38
N LYS A 7 -29.66 -1.82 -10.31
CA LYS A 7 -29.77 -2.20 -11.73
C LYS A 7 -29.27 -3.65 -11.88
N PRO A 8 -30.01 -4.54 -12.56
CA PRO A 8 -29.67 -5.96 -12.70
C PRO A 8 -28.43 -6.25 -13.57
N ASN A 9 -27.66 -5.22 -13.96
CA ASN A 9 -26.53 -5.35 -14.88
C ASN A 9 -25.15 -5.36 -14.19
N ASP A 10 -25.08 -5.15 -12.87
CA ASP A 10 -23.79 -5.13 -12.14
C ASP A 10 -23.36 -6.53 -11.64
N PHE A 11 -24.28 -7.50 -11.61
CA PHE A 11 -24.02 -8.90 -11.21
C PHE A 11 -24.49 -9.88 -12.29
N SER A 12 -23.79 -9.90 -13.42
CA SER A 12 -23.97 -10.94 -14.45
C SER A 12 -23.12 -12.18 -14.13
N LEU A 13 -23.54 -13.36 -14.60
CA LEU A 13 -22.72 -14.57 -14.55
C LEU A 13 -21.35 -14.36 -15.23
N ASP A 14 -21.30 -13.49 -16.25
CA ASP A 14 -20.06 -13.15 -16.94
C ASP A 14 -19.15 -12.26 -16.10
N SER A 15 -19.71 -11.33 -15.30
CA SER A 15 -18.90 -10.54 -14.37
C SER A 15 -18.30 -11.43 -13.29
N LEU A 16 -19.06 -12.40 -12.76
CA LEU A 16 -18.56 -13.40 -11.81
C LEU A 16 -17.47 -14.32 -12.41
N LYS A 17 -17.64 -14.78 -13.67
CA LYS A 17 -16.59 -15.53 -14.37
C LYS A 17 -15.34 -14.70 -14.60
N GLY A 18 -15.49 -13.39 -14.80
CA GLY A 18 -14.41 -12.43 -14.93
C GLY A 18 -13.53 -12.30 -13.68
N MET A 19 -14.10 -12.56 -12.50
CA MET A 19 -13.37 -12.50 -11.21
C MET A 19 -12.50 -13.74 -10.96
N GLN A 20 -12.63 -14.80 -11.78
CA GLN A 20 -11.86 -16.03 -11.63
C GLN A 20 -10.35 -15.75 -11.66
N SER A 21 -9.63 -16.40 -10.76
CA SER A 21 -8.18 -16.32 -10.69
C SER A 21 -7.52 -17.09 -11.83
N VAL A 22 -6.65 -16.41 -12.57
CA VAL A 22 -5.82 -16.98 -13.62
C VAL A 22 -4.35 -16.70 -13.35
N ARG A 23 -3.45 -17.54 -13.87
CA ARG A 23 -2.01 -17.31 -13.80
C ARG A 23 -1.51 -16.77 -15.12
N ALA A 24 -0.71 -15.71 -15.08
CA ALA A 24 -0.05 -15.14 -16.25
C ALA A 24 1.40 -14.82 -15.92
N THR A 25 2.29 -15.08 -16.87
CA THR A 25 3.74 -14.84 -16.74
C THR A 25 4.11 -13.60 -17.53
N PHE A 26 4.86 -12.71 -16.90
CA PHE A 26 5.33 -11.45 -17.47
C PHE A 26 6.85 -11.32 -17.28
N THR A 27 7.52 -10.63 -18.19
CA THR A 27 8.95 -10.31 -18.08
C THR A 27 9.12 -8.86 -17.65
N LEU A 28 9.33 -8.65 -16.34
CA LEU A 28 9.32 -7.33 -15.70
C LEU A 28 10.69 -6.99 -15.08
N PRO A 29 11.04 -5.69 -14.92
CA PRO A 29 12.19 -5.32 -14.12
C PRO A 29 12.00 -5.74 -12.65
N ARG A 30 13.12 -5.98 -11.96
CA ARG A 30 13.09 -6.33 -10.53
C ARG A 30 12.36 -5.29 -9.69
N HIS A 31 12.52 -4.01 -10.03
CA HIS A 31 11.84 -2.90 -9.38
C HIS A 31 10.33 -3.10 -9.35
N ALA A 32 9.69 -3.29 -10.51
CA ALA A 32 8.24 -3.49 -10.60
C ALA A 32 7.77 -4.71 -9.81
N ILE A 33 8.50 -5.84 -9.87
CA ILE A 33 8.17 -7.05 -9.11
C ILE A 33 8.21 -6.80 -7.60
N ASN A 34 9.23 -6.07 -7.14
CA ASN A 34 9.39 -5.72 -5.74
C ASN A 34 8.33 -4.70 -5.31
N LEU A 35 8.07 -3.66 -6.12
CA LEU A 35 7.12 -2.60 -5.84
C LEU A 35 5.73 -3.16 -5.52
N ILE A 36 5.18 -3.97 -6.44
CA ILE A 36 3.86 -4.56 -6.25
C ILE A 36 3.82 -5.48 -5.02
N SER A 37 4.92 -6.17 -4.73
CA SER A 37 5.02 -7.07 -3.57
C SER A 37 5.06 -6.28 -2.27
N THR A 38 5.85 -5.22 -2.19
CA THR A 38 5.96 -4.34 -1.01
C THR A 38 4.65 -3.63 -0.75
N VAL A 39 4.01 -3.06 -1.77
CA VAL A 39 2.73 -2.36 -1.62
C VAL A 39 1.62 -3.32 -1.18
N ALA A 40 1.57 -4.54 -1.74
CA ALA A 40 0.63 -5.58 -1.29
C ALA A 40 0.79 -5.92 0.19
N ASN A 41 2.04 -6.12 0.63
CA ASN A 41 2.36 -6.43 2.02
C ASN A 41 1.98 -5.26 2.95
N GLN A 42 2.33 -4.03 2.56
CA GLN A 42 2.05 -2.84 3.37
C GLN A 42 0.56 -2.58 3.55
N LEU A 43 -0.23 -2.81 2.50
CA LEU A 43 -1.68 -2.65 2.55
C LEU A 43 -2.40 -3.87 3.15
N GLY A 44 -1.71 -4.99 3.37
CA GLY A 44 -2.32 -6.25 3.82
C GLY A 44 -3.28 -6.86 2.79
N VAL A 45 -3.07 -6.59 1.51
CA VAL A 45 -3.93 -7.05 0.40
C VAL A 45 -3.20 -8.02 -0.51
N LYS A 46 -3.96 -8.80 -1.28
CA LYS A 46 -3.39 -9.69 -2.31
C LYS A 46 -2.94 -8.86 -3.52
N GLN A 47 -1.82 -9.24 -4.13
CA GLN A 47 -1.32 -8.61 -5.38
C GLN A 47 -2.39 -8.60 -6.48
N LYS A 48 -3.19 -9.68 -6.61
CA LYS A 48 -4.34 -9.75 -7.53
C LYS A 48 -5.26 -8.54 -7.40
N SER A 49 -5.61 -8.15 -6.18
CA SER A 49 -6.53 -7.03 -5.93
C SER A 49 -5.94 -5.69 -6.38
N ILE A 50 -4.62 -5.52 -6.23
CA ILE A 50 -3.95 -4.32 -6.74
C ILE A 50 -3.94 -4.32 -8.26
N PHE A 51 -3.65 -5.45 -8.90
CA PHE A 51 -3.73 -5.55 -10.36
C PHE A 51 -5.12 -5.25 -10.88
N ASP A 52 -6.14 -5.83 -10.26
CA ASP A 52 -7.54 -5.57 -10.60
C ASP A 52 -7.80 -4.06 -10.54
N HIS A 53 -7.41 -3.39 -9.45
CA HIS A 53 -7.57 -1.94 -9.33
C HIS A 53 -6.78 -1.13 -10.37
N LEU A 54 -5.51 -1.46 -10.59
CA LEU A 54 -4.65 -0.74 -11.55
C LEU A 54 -5.19 -0.85 -12.99
N ILE A 55 -5.75 -2.00 -13.35
CA ILE A 55 -6.18 -2.32 -14.72
C ILE A 55 -7.68 -2.02 -14.97
N GLU A 56 -8.50 -1.94 -13.93
CA GLU A 56 -9.94 -1.63 -14.06
C GLU A 56 -10.21 -0.21 -14.56
N ASN A 57 -9.34 0.75 -14.24
CA ASN A 57 -9.48 2.13 -14.70
C ASN A 57 -8.94 2.29 -16.13
N LYS A 58 -9.83 2.13 -17.12
CA LYS A 58 -9.51 2.20 -18.55
C LYS A 58 -8.90 3.54 -18.97
N ASP A 59 -9.29 4.64 -18.35
CA ASP A 59 -8.76 5.97 -18.67
C ASP A 59 -7.28 6.09 -18.29
N ILE A 60 -6.91 5.52 -17.13
CA ILE A 60 -5.54 5.44 -16.67
C ILE A 60 -4.71 4.55 -17.61
N ILE A 61 -5.25 3.43 -18.08
CA ILE A 61 -4.54 2.54 -19.02
C ILE A 61 -4.38 3.20 -20.40
N ASP A 62 -5.36 3.97 -20.88
CA ASP A 62 -5.23 4.72 -22.12
C ASP A 62 -4.08 5.74 -22.01
N GLN A 63 -3.96 6.45 -20.88
CA GLN A 63 -2.83 7.36 -20.61
C GLN A 63 -1.48 6.63 -20.55
N ILE A 64 -1.42 5.50 -19.85
CA ILE A 64 -0.23 4.64 -19.79
C ILE A 64 0.18 4.19 -21.21
N ALA A 65 -0.79 3.82 -22.04
CA ALA A 65 -0.51 3.33 -23.38
C ALA A 65 0.06 4.43 -24.30
N ASP A 66 -0.29 5.69 -24.06
CA ASP A 66 0.34 6.83 -24.73
C ASP A 66 1.76 7.07 -24.23
N GLU A 67 2.01 7.00 -22.92
CA GLU A 67 3.37 7.05 -22.35
C GLU A 67 4.25 5.92 -22.89
N ALA A 68 3.69 4.72 -23.04
CA ALA A 68 4.37 3.53 -23.51
C ALA A 68 4.93 3.66 -24.94
N LYS A 69 4.36 4.53 -25.78
CA LYS A 69 4.87 4.75 -27.15
C LYS A 69 6.23 5.42 -27.18
N ALA A 70 6.53 6.24 -26.17
CA ALA A 70 7.83 6.90 -26.01
C ALA A 70 8.76 6.15 -25.04
N TYR A 71 8.27 5.05 -24.43
CA TYR A 71 8.99 4.29 -23.44
C TYR A 71 9.83 3.18 -24.08
N GLU A 72 11.15 3.26 -23.92
CA GLU A 72 12.04 2.15 -24.25
C GLU A 72 12.35 1.32 -23.00
N PRO A 73 11.85 0.07 -22.91
CA PRO A 73 12.13 -0.77 -21.76
C PRO A 73 13.62 -1.11 -21.69
N GLU A 74 14.22 -0.88 -20.53
CA GLU A 74 15.59 -1.30 -20.26
C GLU A 74 15.72 -2.82 -20.46
N LYS A 75 16.67 -3.22 -21.30
CA LYS A 75 16.91 -4.63 -21.62
C LYS A 75 17.66 -5.37 -20.52
N LYS A 76 18.38 -4.66 -19.65
CA LYS A 76 19.20 -5.27 -18.60
C LYS A 76 18.32 -5.56 -17.37
N GLN A 77 18.51 -6.74 -16.76
CA GLN A 77 17.92 -7.13 -15.46
C GLN A 77 16.41 -7.47 -15.36
N ARG A 78 15.71 -7.70 -16.48
CA ARG A 78 14.32 -8.19 -16.44
C ARG A 78 14.25 -9.67 -16.01
N LYS A 79 13.20 -10.04 -15.26
CA LYS A 79 12.95 -11.42 -14.81
C LYS A 79 11.54 -11.85 -15.16
N GLN A 80 11.38 -13.12 -15.51
CA GLN A 80 10.06 -13.73 -15.65
C GLN A 80 9.44 -13.93 -14.27
N LYS A 81 8.20 -13.48 -14.11
CA LYS A 81 7.41 -13.66 -12.89
C LYS A 81 5.98 -14.02 -13.26
N THR A 82 5.50 -15.10 -12.66
CA THR A 82 4.09 -15.51 -12.76
C THR A 82 3.29 -14.88 -11.63
N PHE A 83 2.22 -14.17 -11.99
CA PHE A 83 1.27 -13.57 -11.06
C PHE A 83 -0.09 -14.26 -11.15
N VAL A 84 -0.86 -14.16 -10.07
CA VAL A 84 -2.28 -14.50 -10.07
C VAL A 84 -3.07 -13.21 -10.30
N LEU A 85 -3.90 -13.19 -11.33
CA LEU A 85 -4.73 -12.05 -11.77
C LEU A 85 -6.21 -12.45 -11.83
N SER A 86 -7.13 -11.50 -11.93
CA SER A 86 -8.48 -11.83 -12.43
C SER A 86 -8.44 -12.08 -13.94
N ARG A 87 -9.39 -12.88 -14.43
CA ARG A 87 -9.58 -13.08 -15.87
C ARG A 87 -9.89 -11.77 -16.58
N ASN A 88 -10.66 -10.88 -15.95
CA ASN A 88 -10.96 -9.54 -16.44
C ASN A 88 -9.70 -8.69 -16.60
N CYS A 89 -8.82 -8.67 -15.59
CA CYS A 89 -7.55 -7.96 -15.66
C CYS A 89 -6.72 -8.43 -16.86
N LEU A 90 -6.60 -9.75 -17.06
CA LEU A 90 -5.85 -10.29 -18.19
C LEU A 90 -6.50 -9.95 -19.54
N SER A 91 -7.83 -10.07 -19.66
CA SER A 91 -8.53 -9.73 -20.90
C SER A 91 -8.41 -8.24 -21.24
N THR A 92 -8.47 -7.37 -20.23
CA THR A 92 -8.28 -5.93 -20.42
C THR A 92 -6.86 -5.66 -20.91
N LEU A 93 -5.84 -6.22 -20.27
CA LEU A 93 -4.45 -6.11 -20.75
C LEU A 93 -4.30 -6.59 -22.20
N ASP A 94 -4.93 -7.72 -22.57
CA ASP A 94 -4.91 -8.24 -23.94
C ASP A 94 -5.57 -7.28 -24.94
N THR A 95 -6.71 -6.69 -24.57
CA THR A 95 -7.42 -5.71 -25.40
C THR A 95 -6.56 -4.47 -25.65
N PHE A 96 -5.96 -3.91 -24.60
CA PHE A 96 -5.14 -2.71 -24.70
C PHE A 96 -3.81 -2.97 -25.42
N ALA A 97 -3.16 -4.11 -25.16
CA ALA A 97 -1.97 -4.52 -25.89
C ALA A 97 -2.22 -4.57 -27.40
N ARG A 98 -3.36 -5.12 -27.83
CA ARG A 98 -3.76 -5.15 -29.24
C ARG A 98 -4.11 -3.76 -29.78
N LYS A 99 -4.92 -2.98 -29.04
CA LYS A 99 -5.37 -1.63 -29.43
C LYS A 99 -4.18 -0.71 -29.70
N TYR A 100 -3.16 -0.75 -28.83
CA TYR A 100 -2.01 0.15 -28.88
C TYR A 100 -0.75 -0.47 -29.52
N LYS A 101 -0.81 -1.73 -29.94
CA LYS A 101 0.34 -2.49 -30.49
C LYS A 101 1.54 -2.52 -29.53
N LEU A 102 1.26 -2.74 -28.25
CA LEU A 102 2.25 -2.79 -27.17
C LEU A 102 2.37 -4.19 -26.58
N SER A 103 3.49 -4.48 -25.93
CA SER A 103 3.62 -5.68 -25.11
C SER A 103 2.82 -5.56 -23.82
N ARG A 104 2.18 -6.66 -23.40
CA ARG A 104 1.52 -6.75 -22.08
C ARG A 104 2.48 -6.49 -20.93
N ASP A 105 3.75 -6.86 -21.12
CA ASP A 105 4.80 -6.63 -20.12
C ASP A 105 5.04 -5.13 -19.91
N VAL A 106 5.03 -4.33 -20.99
CA VAL A 106 5.22 -2.87 -20.91
C VAL A 106 4.02 -2.20 -20.27
N LEU A 107 2.80 -2.56 -20.69
CA LEU A 107 1.57 -2.03 -20.10
C LEU A 107 1.49 -2.34 -18.61
N LEU A 108 1.80 -3.58 -18.22
CA LEU A 108 1.78 -3.99 -16.82
C LEU A 108 2.87 -3.29 -16.01
N GLU A 109 4.07 -3.16 -16.55
CA GLU A 109 5.17 -2.45 -15.90
C GLU A 109 4.81 -1.00 -15.58
N LEU A 110 4.32 -0.26 -16.58
CA LEU A 110 3.92 1.13 -16.40
C LEU A 110 2.73 1.27 -15.46
N SER A 111 1.79 0.33 -15.49
CA SER A 111 0.70 0.26 -14.51
C SER A 111 1.23 0.10 -13.08
N ILE A 112 2.21 -0.79 -12.87
CA ILE A 112 2.83 -0.98 -11.56
C ILE A 112 3.60 0.28 -11.12
N ARG A 113 4.26 0.99 -12.05
CA ARG A 113 5.04 2.21 -11.77
C ARG A 113 4.21 3.32 -11.13
N GLN A 114 2.90 3.34 -11.35
CA GLN A 114 2.00 4.29 -10.67
C GLN A 114 1.98 4.15 -9.14
N LEU A 115 2.50 3.04 -8.60
CA LEU A 115 2.64 2.84 -7.17
C LEU A 115 3.90 3.49 -6.58
N ASP A 116 4.85 3.99 -7.39
CA ASP A 116 6.05 4.69 -6.91
C ASP A 116 5.75 5.91 -6.02
N PRO A 117 4.81 6.81 -6.36
CA PRO A 117 4.43 7.90 -5.46
C PRO A 117 3.77 7.39 -4.17
N VAL A 118 3.02 6.28 -4.22
CA VAL A 118 2.36 5.67 -3.05
C VAL A 118 3.40 5.17 -2.07
N ILE A 119 4.40 4.42 -2.54
CA ILE A 119 5.46 3.89 -1.66
C ILE A 119 6.35 5.00 -1.11
N THR A 120 6.63 6.04 -1.92
CA THR A 120 7.41 7.20 -1.48
C THR A 120 6.70 7.96 -0.36
N GLN A 121 5.40 8.22 -0.53
CA GLN A 121 4.60 8.87 0.51
C GLN A 121 4.53 8.02 1.78
N GLU A 122 4.36 6.69 1.64
CA GLU A 122 4.29 5.81 2.78
C GLU A 122 5.61 5.72 3.53
N LYS A 123 6.76 5.73 2.84
CA LYS A 123 8.09 5.83 3.46
C LYS A 123 8.22 7.09 4.31
N GLN A 124 7.78 8.24 3.80
CA GLN A 124 7.81 9.49 4.58
C GLN A 124 6.89 9.42 5.80
N ARG A 125 5.67 8.89 5.64
CA ARG A 125 4.74 8.72 6.78
C ARG A 125 5.34 7.79 7.84
N HIS A 126 6.00 6.73 7.41
CA HIS A 126 6.67 5.78 8.29
C HIS A 126 7.79 6.42 9.11
N GLU A 127 8.64 7.23 8.49
CA GLU A 127 9.67 7.99 9.23
C GLU A 127 9.06 8.98 10.22
N ASN A 128 7.99 9.69 9.83
CA ASN A 128 7.28 10.59 10.74
C ASN A 128 6.67 9.84 11.94
N ARG A 129 6.16 8.61 11.74
CA ARG A 129 5.64 7.77 12.84
C ARG A 129 6.73 7.39 13.83
N LYS A 130 7.95 7.09 13.38
CA LYS A 130 9.09 6.83 14.28
C LYS A 130 9.44 8.04 15.14
N ILE A 131 9.49 9.23 14.53
CA ILE A 131 9.73 10.49 15.25
C ILE A 131 8.64 10.72 16.29
N LEU A 132 7.37 10.50 15.92
CA LEU A 132 6.25 10.62 16.84
C LEU A 132 6.36 9.65 18.02
N LEU A 133 6.74 8.39 17.77
CA LEU A 133 6.91 7.38 18.83
C LEU A 133 7.99 7.80 19.84
N GLU A 134 9.11 8.35 19.38
CA GLU A 134 10.14 8.89 20.29
C GLU A 134 9.61 10.05 21.13
N GLN A 135 8.86 10.98 20.52
CA GLN A 135 8.22 12.07 21.27
C GLN A 135 7.21 11.55 22.30
N MET A 136 6.46 10.49 21.95
CA MET A 136 5.52 9.85 22.86
C MET A 136 6.24 9.20 24.05
N ARG A 137 7.36 8.51 23.80
CA ARG A 137 8.22 7.95 24.86
C ARG A 137 8.71 9.02 25.82
N ASP A 138 9.11 10.18 25.32
CA ASP A 138 9.56 11.29 26.18
C ASP A 138 8.43 11.95 26.96
N PHE A 139 7.24 12.11 26.35
CA PHE A 139 6.05 12.54 27.08
C PHE A 139 5.69 11.54 28.18
N ARG A 140 5.74 10.24 27.90
CA ARG A 140 5.40 9.21 28.88
C ARG A 140 6.33 9.19 30.10
N LYS A 141 7.63 9.41 29.89
CA LYS A 141 8.61 9.58 30.98
C LYS A 141 8.23 10.76 31.89
N ARG A 142 7.90 11.92 31.30
CA ARG A 142 7.43 13.09 32.06
C ARG A 142 6.12 12.82 32.78
N GLY A 143 5.18 12.14 32.11
CA GLY A 143 3.90 11.73 32.66
C GLY A 143 4.03 10.81 33.87
N SER A 144 5.01 9.91 33.87
CA SER A 144 5.32 9.05 35.03
C SER A 144 5.72 9.86 36.26
N ASN A 145 6.59 10.86 36.09
CA ASN A 145 7.00 11.76 37.17
C ASN A 145 5.82 12.58 37.71
N PHE A 146 4.96 13.09 36.81
CA PHE A 146 3.75 13.81 37.18
C PHE A 146 2.78 12.92 38.00
N LEU A 147 2.52 11.70 37.54
CA LEU A 147 1.63 10.76 38.22
C LEU A 147 2.16 10.37 39.60
N ASN A 148 3.47 10.15 39.74
CA ASN A 148 4.09 9.89 41.04
C ASN A 148 3.91 11.06 42.02
N ARG A 149 4.02 12.30 41.54
CA ARG A 149 3.74 13.50 42.34
C ARG A 149 2.26 13.60 42.73
N ALA A 150 1.35 13.34 41.79
CA ALA A 150 -0.09 13.37 42.06
C ALA A 150 -0.48 12.36 43.14
N ARG A 151 0.03 11.13 43.06
CA ARG A 151 -0.14 10.09 44.09
C ARG A 151 0.40 10.51 45.46
N GLY A 152 1.54 11.22 45.49
CA GLY A 152 2.13 11.72 46.72
C GLY A 152 1.36 12.88 47.36
N LEU A 153 0.67 13.69 46.55
CA LEU A 153 -0.07 14.88 47.02
C LEU A 153 -1.52 14.57 47.42
N ALA A 154 -2.25 13.80 46.60
CA ALA A 154 -3.67 13.53 46.80
C ALA A 154 -3.96 12.12 47.34
N GLY A 155 -2.97 11.22 47.32
CA GLY A 155 -3.17 9.81 47.63
C GLY A 155 -3.58 8.98 46.41
N ARG A 156 -3.42 7.65 46.50
CA ARG A 156 -3.72 6.74 45.38
C ARG A 156 -5.20 6.49 45.17
N ASP A 157 -5.99 6.59 46.25
CA ASP A 157 -7.43 6.34 46.22
C ASP A 157 -8.24 7.57 45.79
N ASP A 158 -7.57 8.70 45.54
CA ASP A 158 -8.21 9.91 45.04
C ASP A 158 -8.74 9.71 43.61
N GLU A 159 -9.98 10.13 43.39
CA GLU A 159 -10.67 9.97 42.10
C GLU A 159 -9.93 10.66 40.95
N THR A 160 -9.30 11.81 41.20
CA THR A 160 -8.52 12.54 40.20
C THR A 160 -7.27 11.77 39.82
N VAL A 161 -6.58 11.19 40.81
CA VAL A 161 -5.39 10.36 40.57
C VAL A 161 -5.75 9.13 39.73
N GLN A 162 -6.83 8.43 40.07
CA GLN A 162 -7.31 7.28 39.29
C GLN A 162 -7.65 7.65 37.84
N LYS A 163 -8.27 8.82 37.60
CA LYS A 163 -8.53 9.32 36.24
C LYS A 163 -7.24 9.58 35.46
N ILE A 164 -6.21 10.14 36.10
CA ILE A 164 -4.90 10.35 35.49
C ILE A 164 -4.22 9.01 35.16
N GLU A 165 -4.32 8.02 36.03
CA GLU A 165 -3.80 6.66 35.78
C GLU A 165 -4.47 6.01 34.57
N SER A 166 -5.80 6.13 34.48
CA SER A 166 -6.56 5.62 33.34
C SER A 166 -6.15 6.31 32.03
N PHE A 167 -5.90 7.63 32.05
CA PHE A 167 -5.40 8.36 30.89
C PHE A 167 -4.06 7.80 30.41
N PHE A 168 -3.08 7.63 31.30
CA PHE A 168 -1.78 7.09 30.91
C PHE A 168 -1.85 5.61 30.50
N SER A 169 -2.77 4.83 31.07
CA SER A 169 -3.00 3.45 30.63
C SER A 169 -3.53 3.38 29.20
N GLN A 170 -4.42 4.31 28.81
CA GLN A 170 -4.88 4.41 27.44
C GLN A 170 -3.77 4.92 26.51
N TYR A 171 -2.96 5.87 26.98
CA TYR A 171 -1.80 6.37 26.25
C TYR A 171 -0.79 5.26 25.93
N ASP A 172 -0.50 4.40 26.90
CA ASP A 172 0.42 3.26 26.75
C ASP A 172 -0.10 2.28 25.68
N LYS A 173 -1.40 1.97 25.67
CA LYS A 173 -2.01 1.16 24.59
C LYS A 173 -1.83 1.80 23.21
N THR A 174 -2.04 3.11 23.10
CA THR A 174 -1.84 3.83 21.82
C THR A 174 -0.38 3.78 21.37
N MET A 175 0.58 3.82 22.31
CA MET A 175 2.01 3.63 21.98
C MET A 175 2.27 2.23 21.44
N ASP A 176 1.74 1.19 22.09
CA ASP A 176 1.88 -0.20 21.64
C ASP A 176 1.28 -0.41 20.23
N GLU A 177 0.13 0.19 19.95
CA GLU A 177 -0.50 0.17 18.63
C GLU A 177 0.40 0.85 17.57
N LEU A 178 0.99 2.00 17.90
CA LEU A 178 1.92 2.71 17.01
C LEU A 178 3.20 1.89 16.75
N GLU A 179 3.75 1.24 17.78
CA GLU A 179 4.86 0.31 17.64
C GLU A 179 4.51 -0.84 16.69
N GLY A 180 3.31 -1.42 16.82
CA GLY A 180 2.82 -2.44 15.91
C GLY A 180 2.68 -1.96 14.45
N ILE A 181 2.27 -0.71 14.23
CA ILE A 181 2.22 -0.09 12.90
C ILE A 181 3.63 0.08 12.32
N ILE A 182 4.57 0.56 13.13
CA ILE A 182 5.97 0.74 12.72
C ILE A 182 6.61 -0.60 12.38
N GLU A 183 6.36 -1.64 13.17
CA GLU A 183 6.91 -2.98 12.90
C GLU A 183 6.45 -3.51 11.53
N LYS A 184 5.16 -3.35 11.21
CA LYS A 184 4.61 -3.72 9.89
C LYS A 184 5.22 -2.89 8.76
N GLY A 185 5.48 -1.60 9.01
CA GLY A 185 6.04 -0.65 8.04
C GLY A 185 7.50 -0.89 7.64
N LYS A 186 8.25 -1.73 8.37
CA LYS A 186 9.68 -1.99 8.09
C LYS A 186 9.97 -2.47 6.66
N SER A 187 9.01 -3.16 6.04
CA SER A 187 9.15 -3.64 4.66
C SER A 187 9.32 -2.52 3.63
N VAL A 188 8.86 -1.30 3.95
CA VAL A 188 8.96 -0.11 3.08
C VAL A 188 10.32 0.58 3.20
N GLU A 189 11.03 0.42 4.31
CA GLU A 189 12.29 1.12 4.59
C GLU A 189 13.40 0.77 3.59
N GLN A 190 13.47 -0.50 3.22
CA GLN A 190 14.48 -1.05 2.31
C GLN A 190 14.13 -0.83 0.84
N PHE A 191 12.99 -0.20 0.55
CA PHE A 191 12.59 0.06 -0.82
C PHE A 191 13.39 1.25 -1.38
N PRO A 192 14.08 1.07 -2.53
CA PRO A 192 14.92 2.12 -3.10
C PRO A 192 14.07 3.33 -3.47
N SER A 193 14.57 4.49 -3.08
CA SER A 193 13.96 5.78 -3.35
C SER A 193 14.01 6.06 -4.85
N ALA A 194 13.03 6.77 -5.42
CA ALA A 194 12.99 7.11 -6.85
C ALA A 194 14.30 7.79 -7.35
N GLY A 195 15.03 8.50 -6.47
CA GLY A 195 16.33 9.12 -6.79
C GLY A 195 17.54 8.18 -6.77
N GLU A 196 17.46 7.02 -6.12
CA GLU A 196 18.56 6.02 -6.09
C GLU A 196 18.59 5.16 -7.37
N GLN A 197 17.53 5.23 -8.18
CA GLN A 197 17.42 4.50 -9.44
C GLN A 197 18.21 5.15 -10.58
N GLN A 198 18.55 6.44 -10.47
CA GLN A 198 19.38 7.14 -11.45
C GLN A 198 20.89 6.93 -11.24
N MET A 199 21.33 6.42 -10.09
CA MET A 199 22.76 6.13 -9.84
C MET A 199 23.21 4.73 -10.29
N PHE A 200 22.29 3.90 -10.79
CA PHE A 200 22.60 2.60 -11.38
C PHE A 200 22.18 2.49 -12.87
N ALA A 201 21.85 3.62 -13.50
CA ALA A 201 21.59 3.74 -14.93
C ALA A 201 22.90 3.94 -15.72
#